data_AF-A0A8J2T0F3-F1
#
_entry.id   AF-A0A8J2T0F3-F1
#
_cell.length_a   1.000
_cell.length_b   1.000
_cell.length_c   1.000
_cell.angle_alpha   90.00
_cell.angle_beta   90.00
_cell.angle_gamma   90.00
#
_symmetry.space_group_name_H-M   'P 1'
#
loop_
_entity.id
_entity.type
_entity.pdbx_description
1 polymer ?
#
loop_
_entity_poly.entity_id
_entity_poly.type
_entity_poly.pdbx_seq_one_letter_code
_entity_poly.pdbx_strand_id
1 'polypeptide(L)'
;RDLKSSTAPIAARSGQQRLIPNPKAASACQPALQGVLRARHRREGSTMSALEHYAAPSHVAPSGGFATEDASKEDTGKENRDRYHWNEWDLTQNGGWLKDWLELNMDQKTVYDSDEYLIRLRNCYRDTGEAVINQRKGKMFATYNLDLMVKWYACHRIDGKIIGECRGRFKVTDFSSEHCLPTGLCKEGAEDEYVGTHENQGEWEFKKSNAPQGPGADQVDPKLKAPEVDISDAEAHLKKIVGERGWLPVRERLTHLHKHLAKVADAKRDGVTLMPELLPELECDIALREKQTTDRYVKGVKAGLRNTDKFAPMIASVSDRTCIKCDLRCLSLSDNDMGAIVEALPPKNYEVSEGEVGLESIDLSYNEITDSGVQKLMFALAAGAAPHLKQINVHKTSITEVSRR
;
A
#
# COMPACT_ATOMS: atom_id res chain seq x y z
N ARG A 1 -16.38 -23.18 -77.10
CA ARG A 1 -15.25 -23.27 -78.05
C ARG A 1 -14.21 -22.24 -77.66
N ASP A 2 -13.17 -22.51 -76.89
CA ASP A 2 -12.78 -23.50 -75.89
C ASP A 2 -11.35 -23.06 -75.51
N LEU A 3 -10.89 -23.52 -74.33
CA LEU A 3 -9.50 -23.57 -73.86
C LEU A 3 -8.98 -22.30 -73.15
N LYS A 4 -8.32 -22.39 -71.99
CA LYS A 4 -8.17 -23.45 -70.99
C LYS A 4 -7.44 -22.81 -69.79
N SER A 5 -7.79 -23.28 -68.61
CA SER A 5 -7.08 -23.10 -67.35
C SER A 5 -5.70 -23.77 -67.36
N SER A 6 -4.75 -23.21 -66.62
CA SER A 6 -3.54 -23.91 -66.18
C SER A 6 -3.18 -23.43 -64.77
N THR A 7 -3.42 -24.33 -63.81
CA THR A 7 -2.94 -24.32 -62.43
C THR A 7 -1.60 -25.06 -62.38
N ALA A 8 -0.63 -24.54 -61.64
CA ALA A 8 0.59 -25.23 -61.28
C ALA A 8 0.72 -25.30 -59.74
N PRO A 9 1.23 -26.42 -59.17
CA PRO A 9 1.26 -26.68 -57.74
C PRO A 9 2.62 -26.32 -57.11
N ILE A 10 2.65 -25.90 -55.84
CA ILE A 10 3.88 -25.85 -55.04
C ILE A 10 3.67 -26.54 -53.69
N ALA A 11 4.24 -27.74 -53.65
CA ALA A 11 4.97 -28.44 -52.59
C ALA A 11 4.73 -28.10 -51.10
N ALA A 12 4.35 -29.16 -50.41
CA ALA A 12 4.47 -29.37 -48.97
C ALA A 12 5.89 -29.09 -48.43
N ARG A 13 5.97 -28.41 -47.28
CA ARG A 13 7.15 -28.44 -46.42
C ARG A 13 6.83 -29.09 -45.09
N SER A 14 7.53 -30.19 -44.89
CA SER A 14 7.64 -31.03 -43.72
C SER A 14 8.19 -30.26 -42.51
N GLY A 15 7.77 -30.73 -41.33
CA GLY A 15 8.17 -30.21 -40.04
C GLY A 15 9.65 -30.40 -39.75
N GLN A 16 10.23 -29.40 -39.07
CA GLN A 16 11.48 -29.53 -38.34
C GLN A 16 11.20 -29.32 -36.85
N GLN A 17 11.21 -30.44 -36.13
CA GLN A 17 11.38 -30.46 -34.68
C GLN A 17 12.73 -29.82 -34.33
N ARG A 18 12.73 -28.74 -33.56
CA ARG A 18 13.94 -28.23 -32.92
C ARG A 18 14.17 -28.99 -31.62
N LEU A 19 15.25 -29.75 -31.62
CA LEU A 19 15.88 -30.37 -30.46
C LEU A 19 16.36 -29.28 -29.50
N ILE A 20 15.99 -29.44 -28.23
CA ILE A 20 16.50 -28.69 -27.08
C ILE A 20 17.83 -29.34 -26.67
N PRO A 21 18.97 -28.62 -26.61
CA PRO A 21 20.13 -29.10 -25.86
C PRO A 21 20.09 -28.50 -24.45
N ASN A 22 19.96 -29.40 -23.50
CA ASN A 22 20.29 -29.22 -22.09
C ASN A 22 21.82 -29.32 -21.94
N PRO A 23 22.47 -28.47 -21.13
CA PRO A 23 23.59 -28.99 -20.36
C PRO A 23 23.55 -28.50 -18.90
N LYS A 24 23.34 -29.46 -18.01
CA LYS A 24 23.95 -29.46 -16.67
C LYS A 24 25.38 -30.00 -16.82
N ALA A 25 26.37 -29.27 -16.32
CA ALA A 25 27.33 -29.76 -15.32
C ALA A 25 28.56 -28.82 -15.18
N ALA A 26 28.91 -28.61 -13.91
CA ALA A 26 30.25 -28.39 -13.36
C ALA A 26 31.00 -27.09 -13.72
N SER A 27 31.27 -26.28 -12.69
CA SER A 27 32.66 -26.01 -12.32
C SER A 27 32.72 -25.36 -10.93
N ALA A 28 33.38 -26.09 -10.02
CA ALA A 28 33.85 -25.59 -8.74
C ALA A 28 35.12 -24.76 -8.96
N CYS A 29 35.25 -23.63 -8.27
CA CYS A 29 36.54 -23.03 -7.92
C CYS A 29 36.35 -22.06 -6.75
N GLN A 30 36.73 -22.51 -5.55
CA GLN A 30 37.25 -21.64 -4.50
C GLN A 30 38.67 -21.21 -4.89
N PRO A 31 39.16 -20.09 -4.34
CA PRO A 31 40.39 -20.24 -3.56
C PRO A 31 40.29 -19.61 -2.17
N ALA A 32 40.87 -20.34 -1.23
CA ALA A 32 41.24 -19.89 0.10
C ALA A 32 42.50 -19.02 0.03
N LEU A 33 42.51 -17.92 0.79
CA LEU A 33 43.68 -17.24 1.35
C LEU A 33 43.21 -16.69 2.72
N GLN A 34 43.39 -17.43 3.82
CA GLN A 34 44.54 -17.39 4.72
C GLN A 34 45.09 -16.00 5.06
N GLY A 35 44.80 -15.59 6.30
CA GLY A 35 45.82 -15.10 7.24
C GLY A 35 45.96 -13.60 7.38
N VAL A 36 45.66 -13.05 8.56
CA VAL A 36 46.68 -12.64 9.54
C VAL A 36 46.00 -12.25 10.86
N LEU A 37 46.48 -12.91 11.92
CA LEU A 37 46.30 -12.61 13.34
C LEU A 37 46.88 -11.25 13.71
N ARG A 38 46.18 -10.50 14.59
CA ARG A 38 46.75 -9.65 15.66
C ARG A 38 45.61 -9.20 16.58
N ALA A 39 45.52 -9.75 17.80
CA ALA A 39 46.12 -9.22 19.04
C ALA A 39 45.33 -8.03 19.61
N ARG A 40 44.49 -8.28 20.63
CA ARG A 40 44.74 -8.03 22.07
C ARG A 40 44.76 -6.54 22.48
N HIS A 41 43.66 -6.12 23.10
CA HIS A 41 43.56 -5.23 24.27
C HIS A 41 42.32 -5.76 25.02
N ARG A 42 42.32 -6.33 26.23
CA ARG A 42 42.99 -6.06 27.51
C ARG A 42 42.88 -4.60 27.97
N ARG A 43 41.74 -4.28 28.57
CA ARG A 43 41.56 -3.38 29.72
C ARG A 43 40.78 -4.23 30.75
N GLU A 44 41.35 -4.68 31.86
CA GLU A 44 41.63 -3.89 33.07
C GLU A 44 40.41 -3.00 33.38
N GLY A 45 39.48 -3.42 34.23
CA GLY A 45 39.73 -3.62 35.65
C GLY A 45 39.24 -2.38 36.38
N SER A 46 37.92 -2.23 36.51
CA SER A 46 37.32 -1.24 37.39
C SER A 46 36.47 -1.96 38.43
N THR A 47 37.12 -2.27 39.54
CA THR A 47 36.50 -2.60 40.82
C THR A 47 35.68 -1.40 41.29
N MET A 48 34.36 -1.44 41.10
CA MET A 48 33.46 -0.55 41.82
C MET A 48 33.03 -1.24 43.11
N SER A 49 33.69 -0.80 44.17
CA SER A 49 33.25 -0.73 45.56
C SER A 49 31.87 -1.32 45.86
N ALA A 50 31.87 -2.38 46.66
CA ALA A 50 30.78 -2.67 47.57
C ALA A 50 30.51 -1.40 48.40
N LEU A 51 29.30 -0.87 48.31
CA LEU A 51 28.77 0.00 49.34
C LEU A 51 27.61 -0.75 50.00
N GLU A 52 27.88 -1.09 51.24
CA GLU A 52 27.02 -1.76 52.19
C GLU A 52 25.79 -0.90 52.53
N HIS A 53 24.80 -1.56 53.12
CA HIS A 53 23.64 -1.02 53.83
C HIS A 53 22.40 -0.66 53.00
N TYR A 54 21.67 -1.70 52.56
CA TYR A 54 20.23 -1.69 52.79
C TYR A 54 19.92 -2.67 53.92
N ALA A 55 19.56 -2.09 55.07
CA ALA A 55 18.99 -2.79 56.20
C ALA A 55 17.82 -3.66 55.73
N ALA A 56 17.89 -4.95 56.01
CA ALA A 56 16.73 -5.82 55.93
C ALA A 56 15.74 -5.43 57.02
N PRO A 57 14.50 -5.02 56.70
CA PRO A 57 13.41 -5.17 57.65
C PRO A 57 12.98 -6.63 57.52
N SER A 58 13.52 -7.49 58.37
CA SER A 58 12.86 -8.74 58.74
C SER A 58 11.59 -8.38 59.53
N HIS A 59 10.58 -7.86 58.84
CA HIS A 59 9.22 -7.88 59.36
C HIS A 59 8.73 -9.30 59.14
N VAL A 60 8.97 -10.10 60.18
CA VAL A 60 8.21 -11.30 60.50
C VAL A 60 6.75 -10.99 60.22
N ALA A 61 6.17 -11.68 59.24
CA ALA A 61 4.73 -11.66 59.05
C ALA A 61 4.08 -12.03 60.39
N PRO A 62 3.15 -11.23 60.94
CA PRO A 62 2.43 -11.65 62.12
C PRO A 62 1.70 -12.94 61.74
N SER A 63 2.12 -14.05 62.35
CA SER A 63 1.37 -15.29 62.40
C SER A 63 0.10 -15.04 63.22
N GLY A 64 -0.85 -14.33 62.60
CA GLY A 64 -2.15 -14.00 63.15
C GLY A 64 -3.05 -15.22 63.11
N GLY A 65 -3.67 -15.49 64.27
CA GLY A 65 -4.48 -16.64 64.63
C GLY A 65 -5.37 -17.24 63.54
N PHE A 66 -5.42 -18.57 63.56
CA PHE A 66 -6.51 -19.38 63.04
C PHE A 66 -7.81 -18.97 63.74
N ALA A 67 -8.57 -18.06 63.11
CA ALA A 67 -9.98 -17.85 63.44
C ALA A 67 -10.80 -18.90 62.68
N THR A 68 -11.28 -19.91 63.41
CA THR A 68 -12.24 -20.91 62.93
C THR A 68 -13.67 -20.37 63.07
N GLU A 69 -13.99 -19.27 62.35
CA GLU A 69 -15.35 -18.77 62.24
C GLU A 69 -15.83 -18.89 60.79
N ASP A 70 -16.77 -19.82 60.60
CA ASP A 70 -17.75 -20.01 59.52
C ASP A 70 -17.46 -19.36 58.15
N ALA A 71 -16.79 -20.17 57.32
CA ALA A 71 -16.55 -19.98 55.89
C ALA A 71 -17.85 -20.05 55.05
N SER A 72 -18.69 -19.01 55.13
CA SER A 72 -19.81 -18.83 54.19
C SER A 72 -19.89 -17.44 53.55
N LYS A 73 -18.82 -16.64 53.66
CA LYS A 73 -18.66 -15.41 52.88
C LYS A 73 -17.53 -15.59 51.89
N GLU A 74 -17.79 -15.24 50.64
CA GLU A 74 -16.92 -15.41 49.47
C GLU A 74 -15.44 -15.23 49.79
N ASP A 75 -14.63 -16.18 49.31
CA ASP A 75 -13.21 -16.41 49.59
C ASP A 75 -12.32 -15.28 49.02
N THR A 76 -12.49 -14.07 49.54
CA THR A 76 -11.69 -12.87 49.23
C THR A 76 -10.21 -13.02 49.64
N GLY A 77 -9.89 -14.01 50.47
CA GLY A 77 -8.51 -14.33 50.87
C GLY A 77 -7.68 -14.92 49.73
N LYS A 78 -8.30 -15.66 48.81
CA LYS A 78 -7.62 -16.27 47.67
C LYS A 78 -7.17 -15.23 46.64
N GLU A 79 -8.03 -14.26 46.31
CA GLU A 79 -7.66 -13.15 45.43
C GLU A 79 -6.51 -12.30 46.00
N ASN A 80 -6.46 -12.10 47.31
CA ASN A 80 -5.38 -11.35 47.96
C ASN A 80 -4.03 -12.09 47.94
N ARG A 81 -4.05 -13.42 48.00
CA ARG A 81 -2.84 -14.25 47.88
C ARG A 81 -2.29 -14.21 46.45
N ASP A 82 -3.18 -14.33 45.46
CA ASP A 82 -2.80 -14.31 44.04
C ASP A 82 -2.28 -12.93 43.58
N ARG A 83 -2.75 -11.82 44.18
CA ARG A 83 -2.21 -10.45 43.93
C ARG A 83 -0.75 -10.24 44.38
N TYR A 84 -0.25 -11.11 45.27
CA TYR A 84 1.14 -11.06 45.74
C TYR A 84 2.08 -11.97 44.95
N HIS A 85 1.53 -12.87 44.13
CA HIS A 85 2.29 -13.75 43.27
C HIS A 85 2.69 -13.04 41.98
N TRP A 86 3.85 -13.43 41.47
CA TRP A 86 4.45 -12.86 40.27
C TRP A 86 3.68 -13.35 39.05
N ASN A 87 2.97 -12.45 38.37
CA ASN A 87 2.29 -12.73 37.11
C ASN A 87 2.96 -11.96 35.97
N GLU A 88 3.20 -12.65 34.86
CA GLU A 88 3.79 -12.09 33.65
C GLU A 88 2.84 -12.29 32.47
N TRP A 89 2.70 -11.23 31.66
CA TRP A 89 2.04 -11.31 30.36
C TRP A 89 3.00 -10.82 29.29
N ASP A 90 3.47 -11.74 28.46
CA ASP A 90 4.32 -11.43 27.32
C ASP A 90 3.48 -10.88 26.16
N LEU A 91 3.74 -9.61 25.80
CA LEU A 91 3.04 -8.91 24.71
C LEU A 91 3.59 -9.27 23.33
N THR A 92 4.62 -10.10 23.28
CA THR A 92 5.40 -10.37 22.07
C THR A 92 5.17 -11.75 21.46
N GLN A 93 4.34 -12.59 22.09
CA GLN A 93 3.95 -13.90 21.55
C GLN A 93 3.31 -13.75 20.15
N ASN A 94 3.36 -14.80 19.32
CA ASN A 94 2.98 -14.72 17.90
C ASN A 94 1.57 -14.15 17.67
N GLY A 95 1.48 -13.01 16.97
CA GLY A 95 0.22 -12.25 16.82
C GLY A 95 -0.13 -11.39 18.03
N GLY A 96 0.86 -11.08 18.86
CA GLY A 96 0.70 -10.34 20.10
C GLY A 96 0.51 -8.86 19.88
N TRP A 97 -0.07 -8.21 20.90
CA TRP A 97 -0.46 -6.81 20.92
C TRP A 97 0.64 -5.86 20.41
N LEU A 98 1.91 -6.12 20.73
CA LEU A 98 3.02 -5.26 20.31
C LEU A 98 3.20 -5.25 18.79
N LYS A 99 3.10 -6.42 18.14
CA LYS A 99 3.24 -6.53 16.69
C LYS A 99 2.13 -5.74 15.99
N ASP A 100 0.89 -5.97 16.42
CA ASP A 100 -0.29 -5.30 15.86
C ASP A 100 -0.20 -3.79 16.06
N TRP A 101 0.24 -3.34 17.24
CA TRP A 101 0.44 -1.91 17.50
C TRP A 101 1.50 -1.31 16.56
N LEU A 102 2.64 -1.98 16.36
CA LEU A 102 3.72 -1.50 15.50
C LEU A 102 3.28 -1.45 14.03
N GLU A 103 2.63 -2.50 13.52
CA GLU A 103 2.11 -2.52 12.15
C GLU A 103 1.08 -1.41 11.93
N LEU A 104 0.18 -1.22 12.89
CA LEU A 104 -0.89 -0.24 12.82
C LEU A 104 -0.37 1.21 12.89
N ASN A 105 0.60 1.48 13.77
CA ASN A 105 1.00 2.86 14.10
C ASN A 105 2.27 3.35 13.42
N MET A 106 3.07 2.45 12.84
CA MET A 106 4.32 2.79 12.14
C MET A 106 4.24 2.68 10.63
N ASP A 107 3.17 2.09 10.08
CA ASP A 107 3.04 1.91 8.63
C ASP A 107 2.63 3.21 7.90
N GLN A 108 3.23 3.41 6.72
CA GLN A 108 2.85 4.37 5.68
C GLN A 108 2.69 5.83 6.12
N LYS A 109 3.32 6.29 7.20
CA LYS A 109 3.37 7.73 7.54
C LYS A 109 4.29 8.45 6.55
N THR A 110 3.79 9.53 5.95
CA THR A 110 4.65 10.45 5.19
C THR A 110 5.44 11.28 6.19
N VAL A 111 6.76 11.12 6.17
CA VAL A 111 7.68 11.83 7.07
C VAL A 111 8.09 13.16 6.46
N TYR A 112 8.27 13.16 5.16
CA TYR A 112 8.74 14.32 4.42
C TYR A 112 8.08 14.34 3.04
N ASP A 113 7.44 15.44 2.68
CA ASP A 113 6.90 15.67 1.34
C ASP A 113 7.31 17.06 0.89
N SER A 114 8.12 17.10 -0.15
CA SER A 114 8.59 18.31 -0.82
C SER A 114 8.46 18.10 -2.33
N ASP A 115 8.61 19.18 -3.09
CA ASP A 115 8.56 19.11 -4.55
C ASP A 115 9.62 18.16 -5.12
N GLU A 116 10.78 18.09 -4.46
CA GLU A 116 11.91 17.25 -4.85
C GLU A 116 11.90 15.86 -4.21
N TYR A 117 11.50 15.73 -2.95
CA TYR A 117 11.62 14.45 -2.23
C TYR A 117 10.35 14.08 -1.49
N LEU A 118 9.99 12.80 -1.57
CA LEU A 118 8.97 12.16 -0.74
C LEU A 118 9.63 11.07 0.08
N ILE A 119 9.46 11.06 1.40
CA ILE A 119 9.93 10.01 2.31
C ILE A 119 8.75 9.48 3.11
N ARG A 120 8.61 8.15 3.13
CA ARG A 120 7.55 7.42 3.83
C ARG A 120 8.13 6.28 4.66
N LEU A 121 7.61 6.09 5.86
CA LEU A 121 7.79 4.84 6.60
C LEU A 121 6.86 3.78 5.99
N ARG A 122 7.24 2.50 6.05
CA ARG A 122 6.55 1.41 5.34
C ARG A 122 6.24 0.20 6.21
N ASN A 123 7.01 -0.04 7.25
CA ASN A 123 6.75 -1.10 8.20
C ASN A 123 7.68 -0.91 9.40
N CYS A 124 7.24 -1.26 10.59
CA CYS A 124 8.11 -1.46 11.73
C CYS A 124 7.83 -2.84 12.29
N TYR A 125 8.87 -3.65 12.42
CA TYR A 125 8.77 -4.93 13.10
C TYR A 125 9.86 -5.04 14.15
N ARG A 126 9.57 -5.85 15.15
CA ARG A 126 10.56 -6.26 16.15
C ARG A 126 11.60 -7.16 15.50
N ASP A 127 12.87 -6.80 15.65
CA ASP A 127 14.02 -7.64 15.27
C ASP A 127 14.30 -8.63 16.41
N THR A 128 14.53 -8.12 17.61
CA THR A 128 14.76 -8.91 18.84
C THR A 128 14.16 -8.21 20.06
N GLY A 129 14.22 -8.87 21.21
CA GLY A 129 13.81 -8.29 22.50
C GLY A 129 12.43 -8.74 22.98
N GLU A 130 12.07 -8.24 24.16
CA GLU A 130 10.87 -8.65 24.90
C GLU A 130 10.10 -7.44 25.43
N ALA A 131 8.80 -7.60 25.60
CA ALA A 131 7.91 -6.63 26.22
C ALA A 131 6.91 -7.39 27.08
N VAL A 132 7.03 -7.27 28.39
CA VAL A 132 6.30 -8.04 29.38
C VAL A 132 5.59 -7.09 30.34
N ILE A 133 4.34 -7.37 30.65
CA ILE A 133 3.63 -6.73 31.75
C ILE A 133 3.81 -7.59 32.99
N ASN A 134 4.32 -6.98 34.06
CA ASN A 134 4.55 -7.62 35.34
C ASN A 134 3.54 -7.12 36.39
N GLN A 135 3.00 -8.05 37.19
CA GLN A 135 2.26 -7.74 38.41
C GLN A 135 3.11 -8.03 39.64
N ARG A 136 3.34 -7.02 40.47
CA ARG A 136 4.05 -7.20 41.75
C ARG A 136 3.50 -6.29 42.84
N LYS A 137 3.16 -6.87 43.99
CA LYS A 137 2.65 -6.13 45.18
C LYS A 137 1.47 -5.22 44.82
N GLY A 138 0.54 -5.72 44.01
CA GLY A 138 -0.63 -4.96 43.54
C GLY A 138 -0.34 -3.85 42.52
N LYS A 139 0.92 -3.68 42.07
CA LYS A 139 1.28 -2.74 41.00
C LYS A 139 1.52 -3.50 39.70
N MET A 140 0.99 -2.96 38.60
CA MET A 140 1.25 -3.41 37.24
C MET A 140 2.26 -2.46 36.60
N PHE A 141 3.25 -2.99 35.89
CA PHE A 141 4.18 -2.19 35.12
C PHE A 141 4.66 -2.96 33.89
N ALA A 142 4.95 -2.26 32.80
CA ALA A 142 5.54 -2.84 31.62
C ALA A 142 7.06 -2.75 31.69
N THR A 143 7.75 -3.87 31.46
CA THR A 143 9.19 -3.92 31.20
C THR A 143 9.39 -4.30 29.75
N TYR A 144 10.21 -3.55 29.04
CA TYR A 144 10.53 -3.86 27.66
C TYR A 144 11.97 -3.53 27.35
N ASN A 145 12.56 -4.31 26.46
CA ASN A 145 13.86 -4.08 25.85
C ASN A 145 13.76 -4.60 24.42
N LEU A 146 13.67 -3.69 23.46
CA LEU A 146 13.32 -4.00 22.07
C LEU A 146 14.38 -3.49 21.12
N ASP A 147 14.74 -4.32 20.15
CA ASP A 147 15.37 -3.86 18.92
C ASP A 147 14.31 -3.81 17.82
N LEU A 148 14.17 -2.64 17.19
CA LEU A 148 13.16 -2.40 16.17
C LEU A 148 13.80 -2.16 14.81
N MET A 149 13.18 -2.70 13.76
CA MET A 149 13.59 -2.45 12.39
C MET A 149 12.49 -1.71 11.65
N VAL A 150 12.75 -0.45 11.31
CA VAL A 150 11.82 0.43 10.61
C VAL A 150 12.21 0.51 9.14
N LYS A 151 11.38 -0.02 8.26
CA LYS A 151 11.53 0.12 6.81
C LYS A 151 11.06 1.49 6.36
N TRP A 152 11.85 2.14 5.51
CA TRP A 152 11.49 3.40 4.88
C TRP A 152 11.62 3.31 3.35
N TYR A 153 10.90 4.20 2.68
CA TYR A 153 10.85 4.34 1.24
C TYR A 153 10.93 5.81 0.89
N ALA A 154 11.79 6.16 -0.07
CA ALA A 154 11.94 7.52 -0.52
C ALA A 154 11.89 7.62 -2.05
N CYS A 155 11.39 8.74 -2.56
CA CYS A 155 11.35 9.07 -3.98
C CYS A 155 12.02 10.41 -4.21
N HIS A 156 12.81 10.50 -5.28
CA HIS A 156 13.26 11.76 -5.85
C HIS A 156 12.33 12.12 -7.02
N ARG A 157 11.81 13.34 -7.00
CA ARG A 157 10.86 13.91 -7.94
C ARG A 157 11.48 15.12 -8.63
N ILE A 158 11.23 15.25 -9.92
CA ILE A 158 11.49 16.49 -10.67
C ILE A 158 10.19 16.78 -11.43
N ASP A 159 9.62 17.97 -11.23
CA ASP A 159 8.35 18.40 -11.83
C ASP A 159 7.20 17.40 -11.61
N GLY A 160 7.11 16.85 -10.39
CA GLY A 160 6.10 15.85 -10.01
C GLY A 160 6.31 14.45 -10.59
N LYS A 161 7.34 14.23 -11.43
CA LYS A 161 7.70 12.90 -11.94
C LYS A 161 8.75 12.25 -11.07
N ILE A 162 8.52 11.00 -10.68
CA ILE A 162 9.49 10.20 -9.91
C ILE A 162 10.62 9.78 -10.85
N ILE A 163 11.83 10.27 -10.59
CA ILE A 163 13.04 9.93 -11.35
C ILE A 163 13.88 8.84 -10.67
N GLY A 164 13.70 8.65 -9.36
CA GLY A 164 14.45 7.67 -8.59
C GLY A 164 13.69 7.25 -7.33
N GLU A 165 13.93 6.02 -6.91
CA GLU A 165 13.35 5.44 -5.69
C GLU A 165 14.46 4.82 -4.86
N CYS A 166 14.35 4.94 -3.53
CA CYS A 166 15.26 4.32 -2.58
C CYS A 166 14.46 3.61 -1.48
N ARG A 167 15.02 2.51 -0.96
CA ARG A 167 14.48 1.78 0.17
C ARG A 167 15.58 1.58 1.20
N GLY A 168 15.23 1.63 2.46
CA GLY A 168 16.18 1.33 3.52
C GLY A 168 15.52 0.94 4.80
N ARG A 169 16.35 0.76 5.81
CA ARG A 169 15.93 0.37 7.15
C ARG A 169 16.68 1.19 8.19
N PHE A 170 15.95 1.67 9.18
CA PHE A 170 16.52 2.09 10.44
C PHE A 170 16.53 0.91 11.38
N LYS A 171 17.69 0.59 11.96
CA LYS A 171 17.75 -0.26 13.14
C LYS A 171 17.75 0.63 14.37
N VAL A 172 16.77 0.47 15.24
CA VAL A 172 16.70 1.12 16.55
C VAL A 172 17.08 0.08 17.57
N THR A 173 18.23 0.26 18.21
CA THR A 173 18.73 -0.65 19.24
C THR A 173 18.46 -0.10 20.63
N ASP A 174 18.27 -0.99 21.60
CA ASP A 174 18.14 -0.64 23.01
C ASP A 174 16.94 0.29 23.32
N PHE A 175 15.78 0.02 22.69
CA PHE A 175 14.54 0.69 23.10
C PHE A 175 14.01 0.01 24.37
N SER A 176 14.38 0.55 25.52
CA SER A 176 14.08 -0.06 26.83
C SER A 176 13.21 0.82 27.74
N SER A 177 12.53 0.17 28.69
CA SER A 177 11.74 0.86 29.73
C SER A 177 12.61 1.65 30.71
N GLU A 178 13.90 1.32 30.83
CA GLU A 178 14.81 2.02 31.74
C GLU A 178 15.12 3.44 31.24
N HIS A 179 15.17 3.60 29.93
CA HIS A 179 15.42 4.87 29.23
C HIS A 179 14.21 5.81 29.21
N CYS A 180 13.06 5.38 29.72
CA CYS A 180 11.84 6.17 29.73
C CYS A 180 11.49 6.67 31.14
N LEU A 181 11.18 7.97 31.25
CA LEU A 181 10.63 8.58 32.46
C LEU A 181 9.17 8.12 32.68
N PRO A 182 8.70 8.17 33.94
CA PRO A 182 7.30 7.93 34.28
C PRO A 182 6.32 8.87 33.57
N THR A 183 6.77 10.06 33.15
CA THR A 183 5.97 11.04 32.39
C THR A 183 5.75 10.65 30.93
N GLY A 184 6.39 9.56 30.47
CA GLY A 184 6.39 9.16 29.08
C GLY A 184 7.49 9.81 28.24
N LEU A 185 8.30 10.70 28.80
CA LEU A 185 9.44 11.33 28.13
C LEU A 185 10.69 10.44 28.28
N CYS A 186 11.66 10.46 27.37
CA CYS A 186 12.92 9.73 27.60
C CYS A 186 13.72 10.40 28.75
N LYS A 187 14.43 9.59 29.57
CA LYS A 187 15.23 10.05 30.73
C LYS A 187 16.43 10.89 30.33
N GLU A 188 16.95 10.65 29.14
CA GLU A 188 17.98 11.48 28.53
C GLU A 188 17.29 12.73 27.98
N GLY A 189 17.52 13.84 28.67
CA GLY A 189 16.68 15.03 28.65
C GLY A 189 16.79 15.88 27.38
N ALA A 190 15.79 16.75 27.24
CA ALA A 190 15.62 17.71 26.14
C ALA A 190 15.41 17.06 24.77
N GLU A 191 14.84 17.82 23.83
CA GLU A 191 14.40 17.34 22.52
C GLU A 191 15.53 16.81 21.62
N ASP A 192 16.77 16.71 22.12
CA ASP A 192 18.00 16.53 21.35
C ASP A 192 18.82 15.25 21.67
N GLU A 193 18.60 14.53 22.78
CA GLU A 193 19.51 13.43 23.20
C GLU A 193 18.80 12.10 23.51
N TYR A 194 18.11 11.51 22.52
CA TYR A 194 17.90 10.05 22.58
C TYR A 194 19.20 9.37 22.13
N VAL A 195 19.92 8.69 23.03
CA VAL A 195 21.26 8.11 22.76
C VAL A 195 21.20 6.75 22.05
N GLY A 196 19.99 6.23 21.77
CA GLY A 196 19.84 5.01 20.99
C GLY A 196 20.53 5.15 19.63
N THR A 197 21.55 4.32 19.42
CA THR A 197 22.26 4.28 18.15
C THR A 197 21.30 3.81 17.06
N HIS A 198 21.19 4.59 15.99
CA HIS A 198 20.46 4.16 14.80
C HIS A 198 21.42 3.99 13.64
N GLU A 199 21.31 2.84 12.96
CA GLU A 199 22.03 2.59 11.72
C GLU A 199 21.06 2.66 10.56
N ASN A 200 21.33 3.56 9.61
CA ASN A 200 20.58 3.63 8.35
C ASN A 200 21.22 2.71 7.31
N GLN A 201 20.63 1.52 7.14
CA GLN A 201 21.03 0.54 6.13
C GLN A 201 20.11 0.69 4.92
N GLY A 202 20.45 1.60 4.02
CA GLY A 202 19.69 1.90 2.79
C GLY A 202 20.37 1.36 1.54
N GLU A 203 19.65 0.51 0.79
CA GLU A 203 20.07 -0.01 -0.51
C GLU A 203 19.29 0.70 -1.62
N TRP A 204 20.02 1.25 -2.59
CA TRP A 204 19.41 1.95 -3.71
C TRP A 204 19.09 0.99 -4.84
N GLU A 205 17.80 0.90 -5.18
CA GLU A 205 17.33 0.13 -6.32
C GLU A 205 16.96 1.09 -7.44
N PHE A 206 17.82 1.15 -8.45
CA PHE A 206 17.50 1.91 -9.65
C PHE A 206 16.40 1.19 -10.44
N LYS A 207 15.20 1.77 -10.47
CA LYS A 207 14.27 1.43 -11.55
C LYS A 207 14.80 2.09 -12.80
N LYS A 208 15.53 1.34 -13.63
CA LYS A 208 15.65 1.71 -15.04
C LYS A 208 14.24 1.99 -15.51
N SER A 209 13.98 3.23 -15.93
CA SER A 209 12.67 3.62 -16.42
C SER A 209 12.22 2.52 -17.38
N ASN A 210 11.07 1.91 -17.12
CA ASN A 210 10.41 1.02 -18.07
C ASN A 210 9.96 1.93 -19.23
N ALA A 211 10.93 2.46 -19.98
CA ALA A 211 10.67 3.04 -21.27
C ALA A 211 9.98 1.93 -22.06
N PRO A 212 8.82 2.20 -22.67
CA PRO A 212 8.08 1.19 -23.39
C PRO A 212 9.01 0.55 -24.41
N GLN A 213 9.33 -0.73 -24.22
CA GLN A 213 10.01 -1.57 -25.21
C GLN A 213 8.99 -1.89 -26.32
N GLY A 214 8.56 -0.84 -27.01
CA GLY A 214 7.72 -0.96 -28.19
C GLY A 214 8.55 -1.42 -29.38
N PRO A 215 7.97 -2.18 -30.32
CA PRO A 215 8.62 -2.50 -31.59
C PRO A 215 8.85 -1.21 -32.37
N GLY A 216 10.08 -0.67 -32.26
CA GLY A 216 10.46 0.66 -32.76
C GLY A 216 11.54 1.36 -31.93
N ALA A 217 11.83 0.85 -30.71
CA ALA A 217 12.87 1.42 -29.84
C ALA A 217 14.31 1.28 -30.38
N ASP A 218 14.55 0.43 -31.38
CA ASP A 218 15.87 0.20 -31.97
C ASP A 218 16.35 1.31 -32.92
N GLN A 219 15.51 2.31 -33.24
CA GLN A 219 15.88 3.44 -34.10
C GLN A 219 16.12 4.76 -33.37
N VAL A 220 16.21 4.75 -32.04
CA VAL A 220 16.60 5.97 -31.32
C VAL A 220 18.10 6.19 -31.50
N ASP A 221 18.43 7.32 -32.15
CA ASP A 221 19.78 7.73 -32.52
C ASP A 221 20.74 7.60 -31.31
N PRO A 222 21.81 6.78 -31.38
CA PRO A 222 22.70 6.51 -30.24
C PRO A 222 23.39 7.76 -29.67
N LYS A 223 23.34 8.89 -30.40
CA LYS A 223 23.87 10.19 -29.98
C LYS A 223 22.95 10.96 -29.04
N LEU A 224 21.69 10.54 -28.88
CA LEU A 224 20.75 11.08 -27.88
C LEU A 224 20.71 10.21 -26.62
N LYS A 225 21.87 9.69 -26.17
CA LYS A 225 21.97 9.19 -24.80
C LYS A 225 21.64 10.36 -23.88
N ALA A 226 20.53 10.25 -23.15
CA ALA A 226 20.22 11.16 -22.07
C ALA A 226 21.49 11.29 -21.20
N PRO A 227 21.87 12.52 -20.81
CA PRO A 227 23.05 12.73 -19.98
C PRO A 227 22.95 11.79 -18.79
N GLU A 228 24.02 11.03 -18.55
CA GLU A 228 24.14 10.17 -17.37
C GLU A 228 24.22 11.13 -16.18
N VAL A 229 23.06 11.44 -15.61
CA VAL A 229 22.99 12.29 -14.42
C VAL A 229 23.66 11.52 -13.31
N ASP A 230 24.74 12.07 -12.76
CA ASP A 230 25.37 11.51 -11.57
C ASP A 230 24.39 11.67 -10.41
N ILE A 231 23.87 10.54 -9.93
CA ILE A 231 22.84 10.48 -8.90
C ILE A 231 23.47 10.20 -7.53
N SER A 232 24.79 9.98 -7.47
CA SER A 232 25.49 9.71 -6.21
C SER A 232 25.31 10.85 -5.20
N ASP A 233 25.31 12.09 -5.66
CA ASP A 233 25.08 13.26 -4.80
C ASP A 233 23.63 13.32 -4.29
N ALA A 234 22.65 13.05 -5.16
CA ALA A 234 21.25 12.95 -4.76
C ALA A 234 21.01 11.78 -3.79
N GLU A 235 21.79 10.71 -3.94
CA GLU A 235 21.80 9.54 -3.06
C GLU A 235 22.23 9.91 -1.64
N ALA A 236 23.40 10.51 -1.54
CA ALA A 236 24.00 10.94 -0.29
C ALA A 236 23.12 12.00 0.40
N HIS A 237 22.57 12.94 -0.38
CA HIS A 237 21.67 13.96 0.11
C HIS A 237 20.37 13.35 0.67
N LEU A 238 19.75 12.41 -0.04
CA LEU A 238 18.53 11.77 0.43
C LEU A 238 18.78 10.91 1.68
N LYS A 239 19.89 10.15 1.73
CA LYS A 239 20.29 9.41 2.93
C LYS A 239 20.50 10.33 4.14
N LYS A 240 21.08 11.51 3.92
CA LYS A 240 21.25 12.55 4.93
C LYS A 240 19.89 13.09 5.41
N ILE A 241 18.99 13.47 4.51
CA ILE A 241 17.63 13.93 4.88
C ILE A 241 16.87 12.85 5.64
N VAL A 242 16.95 11.60 5.19
CA VAL A 242 16.32 10.45 5.85
C VAL A 242 16.89 10.26 7.25
N GLY A 243 18.21 10.38 7.45
CA GLY A 243 18.82 10.33 8.78
C GLY A 243 18.36 11.46 9.69
N GLU A 244 18.38 12.70 9.20
CA GLU A 244 18.05 13.90 10.00
C GLU A 244 16.56 14.03 10.29
N ARG A 245 15.69 13.80 9.29
CA ARG A 245 14.24 14.06 9.38
C ARG A 245 13.42 12.78 9.51
N GLY A 246 13.88 11.68 8.93
CA GLY A 246 13.21 10.38 9.00
C GLY A 246 13.07 9.84 10.42
N TRP A 247 14.05 10.18 11.27
CA TRP A 247 14.11 9.71 12.66
C TRP A 247 13.07 10.36 13.58
N LEU A 248 12.76 11.65 13.38
CA LEU A 248 11.90 12.40 14.30
C LEU A 248 10.49 11.77 14.45
N PRO A 249 9.77 11.40 13.37
CA PRO A 249 8.46 10.75 13.52
C PRO A 249 8.56 9.34 14.09
N VAL A 250 9.67 8.62 13.88
CA VAL A 250 9.90 7.32 14.52
C VAL A 250 9.98 7.51 16.04
N ARG A 251 10.80 8.46 16.49
CA ARG A 251 10.94 8.80 17.92
C ARG A 251 9.61 9.21 18.56
N GLU A 252 8.85 10.08 17.89
CA GLU A 252 7.52 10.49 18.34
C GLU A 252 6.62 9.27 18.55
N ARG A 253 6.54 8.36 17.56
CA ARG A 253 5.72 7.15 17.67
C ARG A 253 6.21 6.19 18.75
N LEU A 254 7.52 6.03 18.95
CA LEU A 254 8.05 5.23 20.07
C LEU A 254 7.67 5.82 21.44
N THR A 255 7.61 7.14 21.54
CA THR A 255 7.10 7.83 22.73
C THR A 255 5.62 7.51 22.97
N HIS A 256 4.82 7.43 21.90
CA HIS A 256 3.42 6.98 22.00
C HIS A 256 3.29 5.51 22.39
N LEU A 257 4.14 4.63 21.85
CA LEU A 257 4.17 3.21 22.21
C LEU A 257 4.38 3.05 23.72
N HIS A 258 5.35 3.75 24.30
CA HIS A 258 5.61 3.73 25.74
C HIS A 258 4.38 4.15 26.55
N LYS A 259 3.73 5.25 26.18
CA LYS A 259 2.48 5.71 26.83
C LYS A 259 1.37 4.66 26.73
N HIS A 260 1.25 3.97 25.59
CA HIS A 260 0.25 2.92 25.41
C HIS A 260 0.58 1.67 26.22
N LEU A 261 1.85 1.24 26.30
CA LEU A 261 2.27 0.12 27.15
C LEU A 261 1.93 0.36 28.62
N ALA A 262 2.11 1.60 29.11
CA ALA A 262 1.66 1.98 30.45
C ALA A 262 0.13 1.85 30.62
N LYS A 263 -0.66 2.35 29.65
CA LYS A 263 -2.13 2.19 29.65
C LYS A 263 -2.56 0.72 29.61
N VAL A 264 -1.89 -0.13 28.84
CA VAL A 264 -2.19 -1.58 28.78
C VAL A 264 -1.92 -2.23 30.13
N ALA A 265 -0.83 -1.87 30.80
CA ALA A 265 -0.55 -2.35 32.15
C ALA A 265 -1.64 -1.91 33.16
N ASP A 266 -2.09 -0.65 33.09
CA ASP A 266 -3.19 -0.14 33.93
C ASP A 266 -4.52 -0.83 33.63
N ALA A 267 -4.92 -0.97 32.37
CA ALA A 267 -6.19 -1.61 32.03
C ALA A 267 -6.21 -3.09 32.39
N LYS A 268 -5.06 -3.76 32.27
CA LYS A 268 -4.93 -5.16 32.68
C LYS A 268 -5.12 -5.32 34.20
N ARG A 269 -4.72 -4.33 35.01
CA ARG A 269 -5.01 -4.28 36.46
C ARG A 269 -6.52 -4.36 36.71
N ASP A 270 -7.30 -3.71 35.85
CA ASP A 270 -8.75 -3.61 35.98
C ASP A 270 -9.48 -4.79 35.29
N GLY A 271 -8.73 -5.81 34.84
CA GLY A 271 -9.26 -6.99 34.15
C GLY A 271 -9.68 -6.72 32.70
N VAL A 272 -9.40 -5.53 32.17
CA VAL A 272 -9.75 -5.13 30.81
C VAL A 272 -8.62 -5.48 29.85
N THR A 273 -8.96 -6.10 28.73
CA THR A 273 -8.00 -6.30 27.63
C THR A 273 -8.12 -5.13 26.68
N LEU A 274 -7.11 -4.26 26.62
CA LEU A 274 -7.06 -3.18 25.64
C LEU A 274 -6.57 -3.73 24.30
N MET A 275 -7.34 -3.46 23.26
CA MET A 275 -6.88 -3.62 21.88
C MET A 275 -5.86 -2.53 21.53
N PRO A 276 -4.97 -2.76 20.56
CA PRO A 276 -4.11 -1.70 20.02
C PRO A 276 -4.99 -0.55 19.51
N GLU A 277 -4.92 0.60 20.17
CA GLU A 277 -5.63 1.80 19.74
C GLU A 277 -4.85 2.45 18.59
N LEU A 278 -5.56 2.75 17.50
CA LEU A 278 -5.03 3.49 16.36
C LEU A 278 -4.84 4.95 16.78
N LEU A 279 -3.70 5.56 16.45
CA LEU A 279 -3.53 6.99 16.74
C LEU A 279 -4.54 7.80 15.90
N PRO A 280 -5.21 8.82 16.47
CA PRO A 280 -6.26 9.58 15.76
C PRO A 280 -5.83 10.19 14.42
N GLU A 281 -4.56 10.54 14.29
CA GLU A 281 -3.96 11.04 13.04
C GLU A 281 -4.00 9.99 11.92
N LEU A 282 -3.79 8.71 12.27
CA LEU A 282 -3.77 7.60 11.32
C LEU A 282 -5.18 7.18 10.91
N GLU A 283 -6.19 7.35 11.77
CA GLU A 283 -7.60 7.13 11.40
C GLU A 283 -8.01 8.01 10.23
N CYS A 284 -7.65 9.29 10.27
CA CYS A 284 -7.93 10.23 9.20
C CYS A 284 -7.22 9.83 7.90
N ASP A 285 -5.95 9.44 7.98
CA ASP A 285 -5.14 9.02 6.83
C ASP A 285 -5.66 7.73 6.20
N ILE A 286 -6.05 6.74 7.00
CA ILE A 286 -6.62 5.47 6.53
C ILE A 286 -7.95 5.74 5.83
N ALA A 287 -8.86 6.50 6.46
CA ALA A 287 -10.15 6.83 5.87
C ALA A 287 -10.01 7.60 4.54
N LEU A 288 -9.06 8.54 4.47
CA LEU A 288 -8.78 9.27 3.23
C LEU A 288 -8.26 8.34 2.13
N ARG A 289 -7.41 7.37 2.47
CA ARG A 289 -6.90 6.38 1.50
C ARG A 289 -7.97 5.43 1.03
N GLU A 290 -8.79 4.89 1.93
CA GLU A 290 -9.92 4.02 1.57
C GLU A 290 -10.86 4.74 0.61
N LYS A 291 -11.10 6.04 0.83
CA LYS A 291 -11.84 6.88 -0.11
C LYS A 291 -11.12 6.97 -1.47
N GLN A 292 -9.82 7.24 -1.49
CA GLN A 292 -9.04 7.34 -2.73
C GLN A 292 -8.93 6.02 -3.51
N THR A 293 -8.79 4.88 -2.83
CA THR A 293 -8.74 3.55 -3.46
C THR A 293 -10.09 3.18 -4.01
N THR A 294 -11.17 3.46 -3.27
CA THR A 294 -12.55 3.30 -3.76
C THR A 294 -12.80 4.18 -4.98
N ASP A 295 -12.38 5.45 -4.95
CA ASP A 295 -12.52 6.36 -6.09
C ASP A 295 -11.72 5.88 -7.32
N ARG A 296 -10.49 5.39 -7.12
CA ARG A 296 -9.69 4.80 -8.21
C ARG A 296 -10.31 3.52 -8.75
N TYR A 297 -10.83 2.66 -7.89
CA TYR A 297 -11.51 1.44 -8.29
C TYR A 297 -12.78 1.78 -9.08
N VAL A 298 -13.63 2.67 -8.57
CA VAL A 298 -14.83 3.15 -9.27
C VAL A 298 -14.47 3.80 -10.60
N LYS A 299 -13.43 4.64 -10.66
CA LYS A 299 -12.94 5.21 -11.91
C LYS A 299 -12.40 4.15 -12.87
N GLY A 300 -11.65 3.16 -12.38
CA GLY A 300 -11.09 2.07 -13.19
C GLY A 300 -12.17 1.13 -13.72
N VAL A 301 -13.18 0.81 -12.91
CA VAL A 301 -14.36 0.07 -13.32
C VAL A 301 -15.15 0.88 -14.35
N LYS A 302 -15.42 2.17 -14.10
CA LYS A 302 -16.07 3.05 -15.08
C LYS A 302 -15.26 3.15 -16.39
N ALA A 303 -13.93 3.22 -16.33
CA ALA A 303 -13.07 3.28 -17.50
C ALA A 303 -13.01 1.94 -18.27
N GLY A 304 -12.91 0.81 -17.57
CA GLY A 304 -12.98 -0.52 -18.19
C GLY A 304 -14.37 -0.86 -18.73
N LEU A 305 -15.43 -0.23 -18.19
CA LEU A 305 -16.77 -0.29 -18.77
C LEU A 305 -16.93 0.63 -19.99
N ARG A 306 -16.09 1.65 -20.17
CA ARG A 306 -16.03 2.56 -21.35
C ARG A 306 -15.30 1.96 -22.56
N ASN A 307 -15.01 0.65 -22.55
CA ASN A 307 -14.56 -0.03 -23.76
C ASN A 307 -15.64 0.08 -24.82
N THR A 308 -15.33 0.84 -25.86
CA THR A 308 -15.99 0.88 -27.17
C THR A 308 -16.36 -0.51 -27.70
N ASP A 309 -15.65 -1.56 -27.27
CA ASP A 309 -15.93 -2.97 -27.58
C ASP A 309 -17.33 -3.44 -27.15
N LYS A 310 -17.94 -2.82 -26.13
CA LYS A 310 -19.25 -3.28 -25.62
C LYS A 310 -20.39 -3.01 -26.56
N PHE A 311 -20.31 -1.93 -27.33
CA PHE A 311 -21.32 -1.55 -28.30
C PHE A 311 -20.76 -1.55 -29.73
N ALA A 312 -19.47 -1.85 -29.94
CA ALA A 312 -18.90 -2.08 -31.25
C ALA A 312 -19.68 -3.12 -32.09
N PRO A 313 -20.16 -4.26 -31.56
CA PRO A 313 -21.00 -5.19 -32.34
C PRO A 313 -22.34 -4.59 -32.74
N MET A 314 -22.84 -3.64 -31.95
CA MET A 314 -24.13 -3.00 -32.13
C MET A 314 -24.04 -1.77 -33.06
N ILE A 315 -22.95 -1.02 -32.97
CA ILE A 315 -22.54 -0.02 -33.95
C ILE A 315 -22.27 -0.70 -35.29
N ALA A 316 -21.59 -1.85 -35.28
CA ALA A 316 -21.38 -2.67 -36.46
C ALA A 316 -22.71 -3.15 -37.02
N SER A 317 -23.66 -3.63 -36.23
CA SER A 317 -24.96 -4.07 -36.75
C SER A 317 -25.81 -2.92 -37.34
N VAL A 318 -25.69 -1.70 -36.79
CA VAL A 318 -26.24 -0.48 -37.38
C VAL A 318 -25.54 -0.13 -38.69
N SER A 319 -24.20 -0.24 -38.73
CA SER A 319 -23.39 0.05 -39.91
C SER A 319 -23.61 -0.98 -41.04
N ASP A 320 -23.76 -2.25 -40.65
CA ASP A 320 -23.99 -3.43 -41.49
C ASP A 320 -25.47 -3.54 -41.92
N ARG A 321 -26.33 -2.61 -41.46
CA ARG A 321 -27.73 -2.44 -41.93
C ARG A 321 -28.62 -3.67 -41.76
N THR A 322 -28.34 -4.48 -40.74
CA THR A 322 -29.14 -5.68 -40.43
C THR A 322 -30.17 -5.42 -39.33
N CYS A 323 -30.17 -4.22 -38.74
CA CYS A 323 -30.88 -3.96 -37.50
C CYS A 323 -31.99 -2.91 -37.66
N ILE A 324 -33.24 -3.33 -37.41
CA ILE A 324 -34.41 -2.45 -37.33
C ILE A 324 -34.42 -1.65 -36.01
N LYS A 325 -33.91 -2.25 -34.93
CA LYS A 325 -33.98 -1.72 -33.56
C LYS A 325 -32.64 -1.83 -32.84
N CYS A 326 -31.99 -0.69 -32.61
CA CYS A 326 -30.74 -0.61 -31.86
C CYS A 326 -31.02 -0.35 -30.38
N ASP A 327 -30.76 -1.35 -29.52
CA ASP A 327 -30.94 -1.26 -28.06
C ASP A 327 -29.62 -0.88 -27.35
N LEU A 328 -29.44 0.41 -27.08
CA LEU A 328 -28.26 0.95 -26.42
C LEU A 328 -28.51 1.27 -24.94
N ARG A 329 -29.46 0.58 -24.29
CA ARG A 329 -29.85 0.84 -22.90
C ARG A 329 -28.81 0.38 -21.90
N CYS A 330 -28.68 1.12 -20.79
CA CYS A 330 -27.85 0.74 -19.64
C CYS A 330 -26.36 0.51 -19.97
N LEU A 331 -25.86 1.11 -21.07
CA LEU A 331 -24.48 0.94 -21.51
C LEU A 331 -23.52 1.97 -20.89
N SER A 332 -24.04 2.84 -20.00
CA SER A 332 -23.28 3.95 -19.40
C SER A 332 -22.70 4.90 -20.45
N LEU A 333 -23.45 5.13 -21.54
CA LEU A 333 -23.06 6.06 -22.60
C LEU A 333 -23.01 7.49 -22.07
N SER A 334 -21.99 8.22 -22.50
CA SER A 334 -21.76 9.64 -22.22
C SER A 334 -21.82 10.46 -23.51
N ASP A 335 -21.77 11.79 -23.39
CA ASP A 335 -21.77 12.71 -24.54
C ASP A 335 -20.59 12.52 -25.52
N ASN A 336 -19.51 11.87 -25.06
CA ASN A 336 -18.37 11.53 -25.90
C ASN A 336 -18.70 10.33 -26.81
N ASP A 337 -19.46 9.36 -26.30
CA ASP A 337 -19.84 8.15 -27.04
C ASP A 337 -20.89 8.45 -28.12
N MET A 338 -21.65 9.53 -27.94
CA MET A 338 -22.60 10.02 -28.94
C MET A 338 -21.93 10.39 -30.28
N GLY A 339 -20.65 10.75 -30.29
CA GLY A 339 -19.90 10.99 -31.52
C GLY A 339 -19.80 9.72 -32.38
N ALA A 340 -19.40 8.61 -31.77
CA ALA A 340 -19.29 7.32 -32.47
C ALA A 340 -20.66 6.80 -32.93
N ILE A 341 -21.71 7.00 -32.13
CA ILE A 341 -23.08 6.63 -32.51
C ILE A 341 -23.53 7.44 -33.73
N VAL A 342 -23.26 8.76 -33.74
CA VAL A 342 -23.60 9.65 -34.87
C VAL A 342 -22.84 9.27 -36.13
N GLU A 343 -21.54 8.97 -36.02
CA GLU A 343 -20.72 8.52 -37.16
C GLU A 343 -21.19 7.17 -37.73
N ALA A 344 -21.80 6.33 -36.90
CA ALA A 344 -22.35 5.04 -37.32
C ALA A 344 -23.72 5.15 -38.00
N LEU A 345 -24.41 6.29 -37.93
CA LEU A 345 -25.73 6.43 -38.54
C LEU A 345 -25.65 6.45 -40.08
N PRO A 346 -26.64 5.88 -40.78
CA PRO A 346 -26.70 5.93 -42.24
C PRO A 346 -26.76 7.39 -42.74
N PRO A 347 -26.06 7.77 -43.82
CA PRO A 347 -26.12 9.14 -44.36
C PRO A 347 -27.46 9.44 -45.08
N LYS A 348 -27.70 10.72 -45.41
CA LYS A 348 -28.96 11.22 -46.01
C LYS A 348 -29.39 10.57 -47.31
N ASN A 349 -28.46 10.30 -48.21
CA ASN A 349 -28.76 9.77 -49.54
C ASN A 349 -28.71 8.24 -49.57
N TYR A 350 -29.04 7.61 -48.46
CA TYR A 350 -29.00 6.16 -48.33
C TYR A 350 -30.26 5.53 -48.91
N GLU A 351 -30.12 4.86 -50.04
CA GLU A 351 -31.17 4.01 -50.61
C GLU A 351 -31.04 2.60 -50.04
N VAL A 352 -32.10 2.13 -49.40
CA VAL A 352 -32.18 0.76 -48.87
C VAL A 352 -32.32 -0.19 -50.05
N SER A 353 -31.34 -1.08 -50.23
CA SER A 353 -31.39 -2.08 -51.31
C SER A 353 -32.52 -3.09 -51.07
N GLU A 354 -32.99 -3.73 -52.14
CA GLU A 354 -34.07 -4.72 -52.06
C GLU A 354 -33.68 -5.87 -51.10
N GLY A 355 -34.27 -5.88 -49.90
CA GLY A 355 -33.99 -6.86 -48.83
C GLY A 355 -33.22 -6.33 -47.61
N GLU A 356 -32.67 -5.11 -47.66
CA GLU A 356 -32.13 -4.45 -46.46
C GLU A 356 -33.25 -3.82 -45.62
N VAL A 357 -33.02 -3.65 -44.32
CA VAL A 357 -33.98 -2.97 -43.44
C VAL A 357 -33.33 -1.75 -42.82
N GLY A 358 -33.93 -0.58 -43.02
CA GLY A 358 -33.48 0.66 -42.40
C GLY A 358 -33.65 0.64 -40.88
N LEU A 359 -32.78 1.35 -40.17
CA LEU A 359 -32.87 1.54 -38.74
C LEU A 359 -34.12 2.36 -38.40
N GLU A 360 -35.08 1.77 -37.69
CA GLU A 360 -36.37 2.42 -37.35
C GLU A 360 -36.42 2.91 -35.89
N SER A 361 -35.68 2.28 -34.98
CA SER A 361 -35.70 2.65 -33.56
C SER A 361 -34.31 2.61 -32.93
N ILE A 362 -34.01 3.62 -32.11
CA ILE A 362 -32.82 3.67 -31.25
C ILE A 362 -33.26 3.85 -29.79
N ASP A 363 -32.79 3.00 -28.89
CA ASP A 363 -33.05 3.13 -27.46
C ASP A 363 -31.78 3.50 -26.69
N LEU A 364 -31.69 4.75 -26.25
CA LEU A 364 -30.61 5.33 -25.44
C LEU A 364 -31.00 5.46 -23.97
N SER A 365 -32.08 4.83 -23.51
CA SER A 365 -32.56 5.01 -22.15
C SER A 365 -31.58 4.47 -21.10
N TYR A 366 -31.61 5.03 -19.89
CA TYR A 366 -30.73 4.64 -18.78
C TYR A 366 -29.22 4.84 -19.06
N ASN A 367 -28.85 5.95 -19.70
CA ASN A 367 -27.46 6.35 -19.92
C ASN A 367 -27.14 7.73 -19.29
N GLU A 368 -25.86 8.07 -19.19
CA GLU A 368 -25.36 9.34 -18.62
C GLU A 368 -25.26 10.45 -19.70
N ILE A 369 -26.20 10.47 -20.66
CA ILE A 369 -26.24 11.43 -21.77
C ILE A 369 -26.90 12.74 -21.30
N THR A 370 -26.28 13.87 -21.62
CA THR A 370 -26.79 15.21 -21.31
C THR A 370 -27.39 15.89 -22.55
N ASP A 371 -27.89 17.12 -22.39
CA ASP A 371 -28.38 17.95 -23.49
C ASP A 371 -27.35 18.09 -24.63
N SER A 372 -26.05 18.16 -24.32
CA SER A 372 -25.00 18.29 -25.32
C SER A 372 -24.89 17.05 -26.22
N GLY A 373 -24.95 15.84 -25.62
CA GLY A 373 -24.91 14.58 -26.37
C GLY A 373 -26.13 14.40 -27.27
N VAL A 374 -27.32 14.76 -26.78
CA VAL A 374 -28.56 14.73 -27.57
C VAL A 374 -28.52 15.73 -28.71
N GLN A 375 -28.00 16.93 -28.46
CA GLN A 375 -27.90 17.97 -29.46
C GLN A 375 -27.04 17.52 -30.67
N LYS A 376 -25.95 16.79 -30.42
CA LYS A 376 -25.14 16.17 -31.50
C LYS A 376 -25.96 15.20 -32.33
N LEU A 377 -26.73 14.33 -31.68
CA LEU A 377 -27.62 13.38 -32.36
C LEU A 377 -28.69 14.11 -33.18
N MET A 378 -29.33 15.12 -32.61
CA MET A 378 -30.35 15.91 -33.29
C MET A 378 -29.79 16.64 -34.52
N PHE A 379 -28.58 17.19 -34.44
CA PHE A 379 -27.93 17.80 -35.60
C PHE A 379 -27.66 16.79 -36.72
N ALA A 380 -27.21 15.58 -36.38
CA ALA A 380 -26.99 14.53 -37.37
C ALA A 380 -28.29 14.13 -38.08
N LEU A 381 -29.36 13.94 -37.31
CA LEU A 381 -30.68 13.61 -37.86
C LEU A 381 -31.24 14.76 -38.72
N ALA A 382 -31.06 16.01 -38.30
CA ALA A 382 -31.45 17.18 -39.08
C ALA A 382 -30.65 17.31 -40.39
N ALA A 383 -29.39 16.87 -40.40
CA ALA A 383 -28.57 16.75 -41.61
C ALA A 383 -29.01 15.59 -42.53
N GLY A 384 -29.98 14.79 -42.09
CA GLY A 384 -30.57 13.67 -42.83
C GLY A 384 -29.99 12.31 -42.47
N ALA A 385 -29.20 12.18 -41.40
CA ALA A 385 -28.75 10.86 -40.94
C ALA A 385 -29.95 9.99 -40.53
N ALA A 386 -29.84 8.67 -40.76
CA ALA A 386 -30.85 7.66 -40.48
C ALA A 386 -32.25 8.01 -41.02
N PRO A 387 -32.44 8.08 -42.36
CA PRO A 387 -33.68 8.57 -42.98
C PRO A 387 -34.94 7.72 -42.66
N HIS A 388 -34.75 6.50 -42.16
CA HIS A 388 -35.84 5.58 -41.78
C HIS A 388 -36.15 5.58 -40.28
N LEU A 389 -35.44 6.39 -39.48
CA LEU A 389 -35.59 6.41 -38.04
C LEU A 389 -36.95 7.03 -37.64
N LYS A 390 -37.77 6.23 -36.95
CA LYS A 390 -39.12 6.61 -36.50
C LYS A 390 -39.16 6.90 -35.01
N GLN A 391 -38.32 6.24 -34.21
CA GLN A 391 -38.37 6.31 -32.76
C GLN A 391 -36.99 6.46 -32.12
N ILE A 392 -36.89 7.39 -31.18
CA ILE A 392 -35.71 7.56 -30.31
C ILE A 392 -36.21 7.54 -28.86
N ASN A 393 -35.69 6.62 -28.06
CA ASN A 393 -35.99 6.56 -26.64
C ASN A 393 -34.80 7.10 -25.84
N VAL A 394 -34.99 8.22 -25.15
CA VAL A 394 -33.97 8.82 -24.26
C VAL A 394 -34.43 8.84 -22.80
N HIS A 395 -35.34 7.95 -22.42
CA HIS A 395 -35.88 7.91 -21.06
C HIS A 395 -34.79 7.70 -19.99
N LYS A 396 -34.93 8.31 -18.81
CA LYS A 396 -33.97 8.20 -17.70
C LYS A 396 -32.52 8.47 -18.09
N THR A 397 -32.31 9.54 -18.84
CA THR A 397 -31.02 10.18 -19.10
C THR A 397 -30.95 11.51 -18.35
N SER A 398 -29.79 12.17 -18.37
CA SER A 398 -29.53 13.46 -17.72
C SER A 398 -29.95 14.68 -18.57
N ILE A 399 -30.88 14.48 -19.49
CA ILE A 399 -31.42 15.50 -20.39
C ILE A 399 -32.46 16.37 -19.66
N THR A 400 -32.40 17.69 -19.87
CA THR A 400 -33.36 18.64 -19.31
C THR A 400 -34.73 18.52 -19.97
N GLU A 401 -35.77 19.07 -19.34
CA GLU A 401 -37.14 19.04 -19.90
C GLU A 401 -37.22 19.76 -21.26
N VAL A 402 -36.41 20.79 -21.46
CA VAL A 402 -36.36 21.57 -22.72
C VAL A 402 -35.94 20.69 -23.88
N SER A 403 -34.87 19.91 -23.72
CA SER A 403 -34.34 19.03 -24.75
C SER A 403 -35.16 17.75 -24.95
N ARG A 404 -36.09 17.44 -24.04
CA ARG A 404 -37.04 16.32 -24.19
C ARG A 404 -38.26 16.67 -25.04
N ARG A 405 -38.59 17.95 -25.12
CA ARG A 405 -39.69 18.47 -25.95
C ARG A 405 -39.18 18.70 -27.37
#